data_AF-A0A933QSR2-F1
#
_entry.id   AF-A0A933QSR2-F1
#
_cell.length_a   1.000
_cell.length_b   1.000
_cell.length_c   1.000
_cell.angle_alpha   90.00
_cell.angle_beta   90.00
_cell.angle_gamma   90.00
#
_symmetry.space_group_name_H-M   'P 1'
#
loop_
_entity.id
_entity.type
_entity.pdbx_description
1 polymer ?
#
loop_
_entity_poly.entity_id
_entity_poly.type
_entity_poly.pdbx_seq_one_letter_code
_entity_poly.pdbx_strand_id
1 'polypeptide(L)' 'MASSDVPEHETNSLRSQSFIVRVWLEELSDGNGEWRGKVQCVASGEALYFRDWENMVTAFQKLLALSQSPQA' A
#
# COMPACT_ATOMS: atom_id res chain seq x y z
N MET A 1 3.37 25.85 -43.46
CA MET A 1 4.73 25.68 -42.92
C MET A 1 4.81 26.58 -41.69
N ALA A 2 4.88 26.13 -40.44
CA ALA A 2 5.35 24.86 -39.90
C ALA A 2 4.40 24.34 -38.79
N SER A 3 4.21 23.02 -38.76
CA SER A 3 3.79 22.31 -37.53
C SER A 3 4.86 22.52 -36.49
N SER A 4 4.47 23.01 -35.32
CA SER A 4 5.27 22.84 -34.11
C SER A 4 4.65 21.65 -33.37
N ASP A 5 5.04 20.44 -33.77
CA ASP A 5 4.89 19.25 -32.93
C ASP A 5 5.74 19.50 -31.68
N VAL A 6 5.10 19.98 -30.62
CA VAL A 6 5.69 19.95 -29.28
C VAL A 6 5.74 18.47 -28.91
N PRO A 7 6.93 17.89 -28.64
CA PRO A 7 6.97 16.55 -28.11
C PRO A 7 6.35 16.62 -26.72
N GLU A 8 5.08 16.21 -26.61
CA GLU A 8 4.46 15.88 -25.35
C GLU A 8 5.41 14.87 -24.70
N HIS A 9 6.11 15.28 -23.65
CA HIS A 9 6.82 14.35 -22.80
C HIS A 9 5.77 13.33 -22.39
N GLU A 10 5.90 12.10 -22.88
CA GLU A 10 5.26 10.94 -22.28
C GLU A 10 5.62 11.03 -20.80
N THR A 11 4.69 11.54 -20.00
CA THR A 11 4.78 11.49 -18.56
C THR A 11 4.84 10.01 -18.28
N ASN A 12 6.06 9.49 -18.12
CA ASN A 12 6.30 8.15 -17.67
C ASN A 12 5.68 8.10 -16.29
N SER A 13 4.41 7.72 -16.25
CA SER A 13 3.59 7.71 -15.05
C SER A 13 4.30 6.76 -14.10
N LEU A 14 5.04 7.34 -13.15
CA LEU A 14 5.73 6.58 -12.13
C LEU A 14 4.66 5.71 -11.48
N ARG A 15 4.77 4.38 -11.61
CA ARG A 15 3.83 3.45 -10.98
C ARG A 15 4.04 3.49 -9.47
N SER A 16 3.42 4.47 -8.82
CA SER A 16 3.41 4.63 -7.38
C SER A 16 2.21 3.92 -6.77
N GLN A 17 2.39 3.32 -5.60
CA GLN A 17 1.31 2.77 -4.78
C GLN A 17 1.24 3.55 -3.47
N SER A 18 0.03 3.90 -3.04
CA SER A 18 -0.21 4.58 -1.78
C SER A 18 -0.84 3.62 -0.77
N PHE A 19 -0.38 3.69 0.47
CA PHE A 19 -0.88 2.85 1.56
C PHE A 19 -1.21 3.68 2.79
N ILE A 20 -2.22 3.24 3.54
CA ILE A 20 -2.54 3.77 4.86
C ILE A 20 -2.13 2.71 5.89
N VAL A 21 -1.31 3.13 6.86
CA VAL A 21 -0.94 2.30 8.02
C VAL A 21 -1.69 2.83 9.24
N ARG A 22 -2.40 1.95 9.93
CA ARG A 22 -3.00 2.23 11.24
C ARG A 22 -2.39 1.30 12.26
N VAL A 23 -2.05 1.84 13.43
CA VAL A 23 -1.54 1.11 14.59
C VAL A 23 -2.38 1.52 15.80
N TRP A 24 -2.81 0.56 16.60
CA TRP A 24 -3.61 0.81 17.80
C TRP A 24 -3.29 -0.23 18.88
N LEU A 25 -3.46 0.18 20.14
CA LEU A 25 -3.44 -0.74 21.27
C LEU A 25 -4.83 -1.35 21.42
N GLU A 26 -4.92 -2.66 21.40
CA GLU A 26 -6.15 -3.43 21.66
C GLU A 26 -6.10 -3.95 23.09
N GLU A 27 -7.07 -3.55 23.92
CA GLU A 27 -7.19 -4.05 25.29
C GLU A 27 -7.72 -5.49 25.29
N LEU A 28 -7.04 -6.35 26.03
CA LEU A 28 -7.43 -7.73 26.27
C LEU A 28 -8.14 -7.85 27.63
N SER A 29 -8.95 -8.91 27.78
CA SER A 29 -9.79 -9.12 28.96
C SER A 29 -9.03 -9.38 30.27
N ASP A 30 -7.72 -9.60 30.22
CA ASP A 30 -6.83 -9.83 31.36
C ASP A 30 -6.11 -8.54 31.82
N GLY A 31 -6.45 -7.39 31.24
CA GLY A 31 -5.81 -6.11 31.56
C GLY A 31 -4.48 -5.88 30.83
N ASN A 32 -4.08 -6.80 29.95
CA ASN A 32 -2.97 -6.58 29.02
C ASN A 32 -3.46 -5.86 27.76
N GLY A 33 -2.55 -5.15 27.09
CA GLY A 33 -2.81 -4.54 25.79
C GLY A 33 -1.89 -5.14 24.72
N GLU A 34 -2.43 -5.44 23.55
CA GLU A 34 -1.64 -5.87 22.39
C GLU A 34 -1.61 -4.78 21.32
N TRP A 35 -0.43 -4.47 20.81
CA TRP A 35 -0.32 -3.63 19.62
C TRP A 35 -0.80 -4.40 18.40
N ARG A 36 -1.73 -3.80 17.67
CA ARG A 36 -2.26 -4.31 16.41
C ARG A 36 -2.05 -3.25 15.33
N GLY A 37 -1.97 -3.72 14.10
CA GLY A 37 -1.85 -2.84 12.95
C GLY A 37 -2.57 -3.37 11.72
N LYS A 38 -2.84 -2.46 10.79
CA LYS A 38 -3.43 -2.72 9.48
C LYS A 38 -2.72 -1.87 8.44
N VAL A 39 -2.28 -2.51 7.35
CA VAL A 39 -1.88 -1.82 6.12
C VAL A 39 -3.01 -1.97 5.12
N GLN A 40 -3.40 -0.88 4.46
CA GLN A 40 -4.41 -0.88 3.42
C GLN A 40 -3.88 -0.18 2.17
N CYS A 41 -3.97 -0.83 1.01
CA CYS A 41 -3.71 -0.19 -0.28
C CYS A 41 -4.84 0.79 -0.61
N VAL A 42 -4.49 2.02 -0.97
CA VAL A 42 -5.47 3.07 -1.30
C VAL A 42 -6.17 2.76 -2.62
N ALA A 43 -5.42 2.24 -3.61
CA ALA A 43 -5.94 2.00 -4.96
C ALA A 43 -6.85 0.77 -5.03
N SER A 44 -6.45 -0.36 -4.43
CA SER A 44 -7.23 -1.61 -4.48
C SER A 44 -8.19 -1.79 -3.29
N GLY A 45 -7.97 -1.07 -2.19
CA GLY A 45 -8.71 -1.28 -0.94
C GLY A 45 -8.30 -2.53 -0.17
N GLU A 46 -7.44 -3.40 -0.73
CA GLU A 46 -6.92 -4.59 -0.08
C GLU A 46 -6.17 -4.23 1.21
N ALA A 47 -6.34 -5.06 2.24
CA ALA A 47 -5.73 -4.81 3.53
C ALA A 47 -5.24 -6.08 4.22
N LEU A 48 -4.16 -5.93 4.98
CA LEU A 48 -3.56 -6.98 5.78
C LEU A 48 -3.31 -6.48 7.20
N TYR A 49 -3.57 -7.33 8.18
CA TYR A 49 -3.30 -7.05 9.60
C TYR A 49 -1.91 -7.55 9.99
N PHE A 50 -1.27 -6.86 10.93
CA PHE A 50 0.03 -7.23 11.49
C PHE A 50 0.06 -6.98 13.01
N ARG A 51 1.01 -7.61 13.70
CA ARG A 51 1.21 -7.46 15.16
C ARG A 51 2.61 -6.95 15.53
N ASP A 52 3.52 -6.95 14.56
CA ASP A 52 4.92 -6.55 14.74
C ASP A 52 5.46 -5.97 13.42
N TRP A 53 6.69 -5.46 13.48
CA TRP A 53 7.35 -4.82 12.35
C TRP A 53 7.62 -5.78 11.19
N GLU A 54 8.05 -7.01 11.45
CA GLU A 54 8.40 -7.98 10.41
C GLU A 54 7.17 -8.39 9.59
N ASN A 55 6.04 -8.60 10.29
CA ASN A 55 4.75 -8.87 9.65
C ASN A 55 4.22 -7.66 8.89
N MET A 56 4.53 -6.42 9.32
CA MET A 56 4.19 -5.22 8.56
C MET A 56 4.95 -5.16 7.23
N VAL A 57 6.26 -5.43 7.24
CA VAL A 57 7.08 -5.47 6.01
C VAL A 57 6.56 -6.56 5.06
N THR A 58 6.24 -7.74 5.61
CA THR A 58 5.64 -8.85 4.85
C THR A 58 4.29 -8.46 4.22
N ALA A 59 3.47 -7.68 4.94
CA ALA A 59 2.21 -7.17 4.42
C ALA A 59 2.41 -6.23 3.22
N PHE A 60 3.38 -5.31 3.29
CA PHE A 60 3.73 -4.44 2.16
C PHE A 60 4.18 -5.23 0.94
N GLN A 61 5.06 -6.23 1.12
CA GLN A 61 5.54 -7.06 0.01
C GLN A 61 4.40 -7.80 -0.69
N LYS A 62 3.45 -8.35 0.07
CA LYS A 62 2.26 -9.01 -0.48
C LYS A 62 1.38 -8.06 -1.27
N LEU A 63 1.06 -6.90 -0.71
CA LEU A 63 0.21 -5.91 -1.40
C LEU A 63 0.88 -5.32 -2.64
N LEU A 64 2.20 -5.11 -2.60
CA LEU A 64 2.97 -4.68 -3.77
C LEU A 64 2.96 -5.74 -4.88
N ALA A 65 3.10 -7.02 -4.54
CA ALA A 65 3.04 -8.12 -5.51
C ALA A 65 1.64 -8.24 -6.16
N LEU A 66 0.57 -8.07 -5.38
CA LEU A 66 -0.80 -8.06 -5.88
C LEU A 66 -1.04 -6.88 -6.84
N SER A 67 -0.53 -5.69 -6.51
CA SER A 67 -0.65 -4.50 -7.36
C SER A 67 0.13 -4.56 -8.68
N GLN A 68 1.06 -5.51 -8.81
CA GLN A 68 1.86 -5.72 -10.01
C GLN A 68 1.24 -6.73 -10.98
N SER A 69 0.18 -7.45 -10.56
CA SER A 69 -0.50 -8.40 -11.43
C SER A 69 -1.32 -7.65 -12.49
N PRO A 70 -1.12 -7.91 -13.80
CA PRO A 70 -1.94 -7.32 -14.84
C PRO A 70 -3.40 -7.72 -14.60
N GLN A 71 -4.29 -6.72 -14.58
CA GLN A 71 -5.72 -6.97 -14.69
C GLN A 71 -5.94 -7.54 -16.10
N ALA A 72 -6.17 -8.85 -16.18
CA ALA A 72 -6.47 -9.57 -17.42
C ALA A 72 -7.83 -9.15 -17.98
#